data_AF-A0A7S4D0Q5-F1
#
_entry.id   AF-A0A7S4D0Q5-F1
#
_cell.length_a   1.000
_cell.length_b   1.000
_cell.length_c   1.000
_cell.angle_alpha   90.00
_cell.angle_beta   90.00
_cell.angle_gamma   90.00
#
_symmetry.space_group_name_H-M   'P 1'
#
loop_
_entity.id
_entity.type
_entity.pdbx_description
1 polymer ?
#
loop_
_entity_poly.entity_id
_entity_poly.type
_entity_poly.pdbx_seq_one_letter_code
_entity_poly.pdbx_strand_id
1 'polypeptide(L)'
;NGCRCIDLDCWDGRFGEPVVTRGHTRCPDVLFADVVSTVEQWAFSTGNPFPVILCIHVNCSEDQQLKMAMSLKDILGPKLFLPPLGTMDVGESWIPSDGASVFSPMALRNKVLIQARMESGCYLPVEYTNDTLDVTGMPEEVLAHAEEAG
;
A
#
# COMPACT_ATOMS: atom_id res chain seq x y z
N ASN A 1 -10.10 15.86 -17.72
CA ASN A 1 -9.86 14.55 -17.06
C ASN A 1 -9.66 14.75 -15.57
N GLY A 2 -10.51 14.14 -14.74
CA GLY A 2 -10.55 14.32 -13.28
C GLY A 2 -10.72 13.00 -12.54
N CYS A 3 -10.15 11.91 -13.07
CA CYS A 3 -10.22 10.61 -12.41
C CYS A 3 -9.56 10.69 -11.03
N ARG A 4 -10.26 10.23 -10.00
CA ARG A 4 -9.77 10.18 -8.61
C ARG A 4 -9.63 8.74 -8.10
N CYS A 5 -9.84 7.74 -8.96
CA CYS A 5 -9.70 6.33 -8.63
C CYS A 5 -8.91 5.64 -9.74
N ILE A 6 -7.86 4.90 -9.39
CA ILE A 6 -6.98 4.22 -10.34
C ILE A 6 -6.87 2.77 -9.91
N ASP A 7 -7.28 1.85 -10.78
CA ASP A 7 -7.21 0.41 -10.53
C ASP A 7 -5.86 -0.14 -11.04
N LEU A 8 -5.17 -0.91 -10.18
CA LEU A 8 -3.87 -1.52 -10.45
C LEU A 8 -3.91 -3.01 -10.13
N ASP A 9 -3.57 -3.85 -11.11
CA ASP A 9 -3.36 -5.29 -10.91
C ASP A 9 -1.86 -5.56 -10.76
N CYS A 10 -1.42 -5.85 -9.55
CA CYS A 10 -0.01 -6.04 -9.21
C CYS A 10 0.35 -7.52 -9.07
N TRP A 11 1.50 -7.90 -9.62
CA TRP A 11 2.01 -9.26 -9.70
C TRP A 11 3.52 -9.27 -9.44
N ASP A 12 4.03 -10.45 -9.10
CA ASP A 12 5.47 -10.65 -8.97
C ASP A 12 6.18 -10.40 -10.29
N GLY A 13 7.16 -9.51 -10.27
CA GLY A 13 8.05 -9.29 -11.40
C GLY A 13 9.41 -9.95 -11.22
N ARG A 14 10.26 -9.77 -12.23
CA ARG A 14 11.61 -10.33 -12.27
C ARG A 14 12.52 -9.58 -11.30
N PHE A 15 13.57 -10.26 -10.82
CA PHE A 15 14.55 -9.70 -9.88
C PHE A 15 13.91 -9.21 -8.56
N GLY A 16 12.75 -9.75 -8.22
CA GLY A 16 11.99 -9.37 -7.03
C GLY A 16 11.37 -7.98 -7.11
N GLU A 17 11.19 -7.40 -8.30
CA GLU A 17 10.57 -6.08 -8.45
C GLU A 17 9.09 -6.21 -8.84
N PRO A 18 8.13 -5.68 -8.05
CA PRO A 18 6.71 -5.82 -8.34
C PRO A 18 6.33 -5.08 -9.62
N VAL A 19 5.42 -5.67 -10.39
CA VAL A 19 4.95 -5.11 -11.66
C VAL A 19 3.44 -4.96 -11.70
N VAL A 20 2.97 -3.99 -12.47
CA VAL A 20 1.56 -3.83 -12.84
C VAL A 20 1.35 -4.47 -14.21
N THR A 21 0.42 -5.43 -14.28
CA THR A 21 0.12 -6.15 -15.53
C THR A 21 -1.33 -6.59 -15.62
N ARG A 22 -1.85 -6.65 -16.84
CA ARG A 22 -3.15 -7.30 -17.13
C ARG A 22 -2.84 -8.74 -17.50
N GLY A 23 -2.97 -9.63 -16.52
CA GLY A 23 -2.72 -11.06 -16.67
C GLY A 23 -3.22 -11.61 -18.01
N HIS A 24 -2.35 -12.36 -18.69
CA HIS A 24 -2.63 -13.08 -19.94
C HIS A 24 -2.75 -12.20 -21.21
N THR A 25 -2.36 -10.93 -21.16
CA THR A 25 -2.26 -10.08 -22.37
C THR A 25 -0.82 -9.87 -22.82
N ARG A 26 -0.60 -9.58 -24.11
CA ARG A 26 0.73 -9.30 -24.72
C ARG A 26 1.30 -7.91 -24.38
N CYS A 27 0.71 -7.21 -23.41
CA CYS A 27 1.20 -5.89 -23.02
C CYS A 27 2.50 -6.04 -22.22
N PRO A 28 3.50 -5.15 -22.41
CA PRO A 28 4.66 -5.14 -21.55
C PRO A 28 4.25 -4.77 -20.12
N ASP A 29 4.85 -5.46 -19.16
CA ASP A 29 4.68 -5.15 -17.74
C ASP A 29 5.34 -3.79 -17.44
N VAL A 30 4.78 -3.06 -16.48
CA VAL A 30 5.32 -1.78 -16.01
C VAL A 30 5.70 -1.94 -14.55
N LEU A 31 6.84 -1.38 -14.13
CA LEU A 31 7.24 -1.42 -12.72
C LEU A 31 6.21 -0.71 -11.86
N PHE A 32 5.87 -1.30 -10.72
CA PHE A 32 4.95 -0.70 -9.77
C PHE A 32 5.45 0.68 -9.30
N ALA A 33 6.74 0.80 -9.01
CA ALA A 33 7.37 2.06 -8.61
C ALA A 33 7.22 3.18 -9.66
N ASP A 34 7.28 2.86 -10.95
CA ASP A 34 7.10 3.84 -12.04
C ASP A 34 5.65 4.33 -12.10
N VAL A 35 4.69 3.43 -11.88
CA VAL A 35 3.28 3.78 -11.78
C VAL A 35 3.03 4.70 -10.59
N VAL A 36 3.56 4.39 -9.41
CA VAL A 36 3.43 5.22 -8.21
C VAL A 36 4.08 6.60 -8.42
N SER A 37 5.25 6.66 -9.06
CA SER A 37 5.93 7.91 -9.41
C SER A 37 5.09 8.77 -10.35
N THR A 38 4.43 8.15 -11.31
CA THR A 38 3.51 8.84 -12.22
C THR A 38 2.32 9.41 -11.44
N VAL A 39 1.76 8.66 -10.49
CA VAL A 39 0.68 9.15 -9.63
C VAL A 39 1.15 10.34 -8.79
N GLU A 40 2.31 10.26 -8.15
CA GLU A 40 2.90 11.33 -7.34
C GLU A 40 2.95 12.66 -8.12
N GLN A 41 3.44 12.58 -9.36
CA GLN A 41 3.67 13.72 -10.24
C GLN A 41 2.35 14.35 -10.72
N TRP A 42 1.38 13.52 -11.10
CA TRP A 42 0.20 13.98 -11.83
C TRP A 42 -1.08 14.10 -10.99
N ALA A 43 -1.16 13.46 -9.82
CA ALA A 43 -2.37 13.36 -9.00
C ALA A 43 -3.08 14.69 -8.70
N PHE A 44 -2.34 15.79 -8.58
CA PHE A 44 -2.88 17.12 -8.25
C PHE A 44 -2.46 18.22 -9.24
N SER A 45 -1.84 17.83 -10.37
CA SER A 45 -1.28 18.75 -11.36
C SER A 45 -2.31 19.67 -12.04
N THR A 46 -3.57 19.24 -12.12
CA THR A 46 -4.67 19.98 -12.76
C THR A 46 -5.35 21.00 -11.84
N GLY A 47 -4.85 21.17 -10.62
CA GLY A 47 -5.42 22.09 -9.62
C GLY A 47 -6.63 21.54 -8.86
N ASN A 48 -7.04 20.30 -9.08
CA ASN A 48 -8.04 19.61 -8.25
C ASN A 48 -7.36 19.06 -6.98
N PRO A 49 -7.68 19.57 -5.78
CA PRO A 49 -7.01 19.19 -4.55
C PRO A 49 -7.66 18.00 -3.84
N PHE A 50 -8.80 17.48 -4.30
CA PHE A 50 -9.51 16.38 -3.62
C PHE A 50 -8.70 15.07 -3.68
N PRO A 51 -8.89 14.08 -2.81
CA PRO A 51 -8.03 12.89 -2.76
C PRO A 51 -8.01 12.05 -4.06
N VAL A 52 -6.94 11.26 -4.26
CA VAL A 52 -6.86 10.15 -5.22
C VAL A 52 -6.90 8.83 -4.45
N ILE A 53 -7.56 7.82 -4.99
CA ILE A 53 -7.59 6.46 -4.47
C ILE A 53 -6.86 5.55 -5.45
N LEU A 54 -5.88 4.79 -4.96
CA LEU A 54 -5.27 3.66 -5.67
C LEU A 54 -5.93 2.38 -5.19
N CYS A 55 -6.68 1.74 -6.07
CA CYS A 55 -7.30 0.44 -5.84
C CYS A 55 -6.33 -0.63 -6.35
N ILE A 56 -5.67 -1.32 -5.43
CA ILE A 56 -4.58 -2.23 -5.76
C ILE A 56 -5.04 -3.67 -5.53
N HIS A 57 -5.09 -4.48 -6.58
CA HIS A 57 -5.21 -5.93 -6.47
C HIS A 57 -3.80 -6.53 -6.32
N VAL A 58 -3.54 -7.16 -5.18
CA VAL A 58 -2.21 -7.63 -4.79
C VAL A 58 -2.15 -9.15 -4.99
N ASN A 59 -1.42 -9.58 -6.03
CA ASN A 59 -1.08 -10.98 -6.31
C ASN A 59 0.43 -11.22 -6.20
N CYS A 60 1.12 -10.42 -5.39
CA CYS A 60 2.56 -10.49 -5.19
C CYS A 60 2.90 -11.40 -4.00
N SER A 61 4.09 -11.98 -3.99
CA SER A 61 4.67 -12.65 -2.83
C SER A 61 4.87 -11.67 -1.67
N GLU A 62 5.06 -12.19 -0.47
CA GLU A 62 5.27 -11.38 0.74
C GLU A 62 6.46 -10.41 0.60
N ASP A 63 7.59 -10.89 0.08
CA ASP A 63 8.78 -10.05 -0.16
C ASP A 63 8.49 -8.89 -1.11
N GLN A 64 7.73 -9.15 -2.18
CA GLN A 64 7.40 -8.11 -3.16
C GLN A 64 6.30 -7.18 -2.64
N GLN A 65 5.39 -7.65 -1.78
CA GLN A 65 4.45 -6.79 -1.06
C GLN A 65 5.16 -5.80 -0.15
N LEU A 66 6.22 -6.24 0.55
CA LEU A 66 7.05 -5.35 1.37
C LEU A 66 7.68 -4.25 0.50
N LYS A 67 8.21 -4.61 -0.67
CA LYS A 67 8.73 -3.63 -1.64
C LYS A 67 7.66 -2.69 -2.19
N MET A 68 6.43 -3.17 -2.42
CA MET A 68 5.30 -2.30 -2.78
C MET A 68 5.01 -1.29 -1.67
N ALA A 69 4.98 -1.73 -0.42
CA ALA A 69 4.74 -0.85 0.73
C ALA A 69 5.86 0.20 0.90
N MET A 70 7.13 -0.20 0.71
CA MET A 70 8.27 0.71 0.70
C MET A 70 8.14 1.75 -0.42
N SER A 71 7.86 1.30 -1.66
CA SER A 71 7.68 2.19 -2.81
C SER A 71 6.58 3.22 -2.59
N LEU A 72 5.43 2.81 -2.02
CA LEU A 72 4.34 3.73 -1.68
C LEU A 72 4.77 4.78 -0.66
N LYS A 73 5.46 4.36 0.41
CA LYS A 73 5.93 5.28 1.47
C LYS A 73 6.97 6.25 0.94
N ASP A 74 7.97 5.77 0.22
CA ASP A 74 9.11 6.58 -0.22
C ASP A 74 8.73 7.55 -1.33
N ILE A 75 7.92 7.11 -2.29
CA ILE A 75 7.56 7.92 -3.46
C ILE A 75 6.45 8.93 -3.10
N LEU A 76 5.36 8.48 -2.48
CA LEU A 76 4.24 9.37 -2.17
C LEU A 76 4.52 10.24 -0.94
N GLY A 77 5.37 9.78 -0.02
CA GLY A 77 5.79 10.52 1.17
C GLY A 77 4.63 11.18 1.90
N PRO A 78 4.62 12.51 2.08
CA PRO A 78 3.57 13.22 2.81
C PRO A 78 2.21 13.24 2.07
N LYS A 79 2.17 12.92 0.78
CA LYS A 79 0.90 12.78 0.04
C LYS A 79 0.21 11.45 0.37
N LEU A 80 0.94 10.43 0.82
CA LEU A 80 0.32 9.19 1.28
C LEU A 80 -0.54 9.48 2.51
N PHE A 81 -1.80 9.08 2.47
CA PHE A 81 -2.63 9.07 3.66
C PHE A 81 -2.31 7.83 4.48
N LEU A 82 -1.75 8.05 5.67
CA LEU A 82 -1.67 7.03 6.70
C LEU A 82 -2.71 7.38 7.77
N PRO A 83 -3.69 6.51 8.04
CA PRO A 83 -4.56 6.70 9.18
C PRO A 83 -3.73 6.76 10.47
N PRO A 84 -4.20 7.45 11.52
CA PRO A 84 -3.56 7.38 12.83
C PRO A 84 -3.60 5.93 13.33
N LEU A 85 -2.48 5.22 13.18
CA LEU A 85 -2.30 3.89 13.76
C LEU A 85 -1.82 4.12 15.21
N GLY A 86 -2.63 3.75 16.21
CA GLY A 86 -2.17 3.67 17.60
C GLY A 86 -2.82 4.58 18.64
N THR A 87 -4.01 5.16 18.40
CA THR A 87 -4.75 5.88 19.46
C THR A 87 -6.16 5.37 19.69
N MET A 88 -6.46 4.13 19.29
CA MET A 88 -7.77 3.54 19.54
C MET A 88 -7.62 2.23 20.29
N ASP A 89 -8.29 2.18 21.44
CA ASP A 89 -8.66 0.94 22.07
C ASP A 89 -9.56 0.13 21.12
N VAL A 90 -9.44 -1.19 21.20
CA VAL A 90 -10.27 -2.13 20.43
C VAL A 90 -11.74 -1.84 20.73
N GLY A 91 -12.45 -1.22 19.78
CA GLY A 91 -13.89 -0.92 19.89
C GLY A 91 -14.29 0.53 19.62
N GLU A 92 -13.36 1.46 19.47
CA GLU A 92 -13.71 2.85 19.14
C GLU A 92 -13.98 3.04 17.63
N SER A 93 -14.97 3.88 17.32
CA SER A 93 -15.35 4.23 15.94
C SER A 93 -14.42 5.29 15.37
N TRP A 94 -13.83 5.01 14.22
CA TRP A 94 -13.01 5.95 13.42
C TRP A 94 -13.72 7.27 13.07
N ILE A 95 -15.02 7.38 13.32
CA ILE A 95 -15.82 8.59 13.09
C ILE A 95 -15.87 9.39 14.40
N PRO A 96 -15.26 10.59 14.44
CA PRO A 96 -15.35 11.48 15.59
C PRO A 96 -16.81 11.77 15.98
N SER A 97 -17.09 11.74 17.27
CA SER A 97 -18.44 11.93 17.84
C SER A 97 -19.00 13.34 17.59
N ASP A 98 -18.14 14.31 17.32
CA ASP A 98 -18.46 15.70 17.02
C ASP A 98 -18.91 15.91 15.56
N GLY A 99 -18.97 14.84 14.76
CA GLY A 99 -19.42 14.88 13.37
C GLY A 99 -18.38 15.42 12.40
N ALA A 100 -17.18 15.79 12.87
CA ALA A 100 -16.07 16.17 12.01
C ALA A 100 -15.49 14.90 11.36
N SER A 101 -15.98 14.54 10.17
CA SER A 101 -15.39 13.42 9.43
C SER A 101 -13.98 13.77 8.98
N VAL A 102 -12.98 13.26 9.70
CA VAL A 102 -11.56 13.28 9.31
C VAL A 102 -11.32 12.59 7.95
N PHE A 103 -12.32 11.87 7.45
CA PHE A 103 -12.33 11.20 6.15
C PHE A 103 -13.11 11.96 5.06
N SER A 104 -13.56 13.19 5.32
CA SER A 104 -14.22 13.99 4.28
C SER A 104 -13.24 14.30 3.13
N PRO A 105 -13.71 14.45 1.88
CA PRO A 105 -12.85 14.83 0.77
C PRO A 105 -12.08 16.14 1.02
N MET A 106 -12.68 17.06 1.79
CA MET A 106 -12.05 18.33 2.16
C MET A 106 -10.90 18.15 3.16
N ALA A 107 -11.06 17.24 4.14
CA ALA A 107 -10.03 16.90 5.11
C ALA A 107 -8.85 16.17 4.45
N LEU A 108 -9.12 15.36 3.43
CA LEU A 108 -8.14 14.54 2.71
C LEU A 108 -7.57 15.21 1.45
N ARG A 109 -7.52 16.54 1.42
CA ARG A 109 -6.94 17.25 0.27
C ARG A 109 -5.46 16.93 0.08
N ASN A 110 -5.06 16.81 -1.18
CA ASN A 110 -3.70 16.46 -1.61
C ASN A 110 -3.22 15.11 -1.06
N LYS A 111 -4.15 14.21 -0.73
CA LYS A 111 -3.85 12.87 -0.24
C LYS A 111 -4.12 11.80 -1.28
N VAL A 112 -3.25 10.79 -1.27
CA VAL A 112 -3.41 9.53 -1.98
C VAL A 112 -3.76 8.45 -0.96
N LEU A 113 -4.90 7.81 -1.15
CA LEU A 113 -5.40 6.72 -0.32
C LEU A 113 -5.13 5.41 -1.04
N ILE A 114 -4.83 4.37 -0.25
CA ILE A 114 -4.61 3.02 -0.76
C ILE A 114 -5.77 2.15 -0.33
N GLN A 115 -6.45 1.56 -1.30
CA GLN A 115 -7.42 0.50 -1.09
C GLN A 115 -6.82 -0.78 -1.66
N ALA A 116 -6.16 -1.55 -0.81
CA ALA A 116 -5.55 -2.81 -1.21
C ALA A 116 -6.54 -3.97 -1.05
N ARG A 117 -6.59 -4.85 -2.05
CA ARG A 117 -7.25 -6.14 -2.00
C ARG A 117 -6.19 -7.22 -2.12
N MET A 118 -6.05 -8.02 -1.07
CA MET A 118 -5.14 -9.16 -1.02
C MET A 118 -5.79 -10.38 -1.65
N GLU A 119 -5.02 -11.21 -2.35
CA GLU A 119 -5.45 -12.56 -2.69
C GLU A 119 -5.60 -13.41 -1.41
N SER A 120 -6.58 -14.31 -1.39
CA SER A 120 -6.88 -15.14 -0.22
C SER A 120 -5.66 -15.98 0.19
N GLY A 121 -5.17 -15.78 1.42
CA GLY A 121 -4.00 -16.51 1.96
C GLY A 121 -2.73 -15.66 2.06
N CYS A 122 -2.71 -14.47 1.48
CA CYS A 122 -1.63 -13.49 1.62
C CYS A 122 -1.93 -12.51 2.76
N TYR A 123 -1.94 -13.00 4.01
CA TYR A 123 -2.06 -12.13 5.18
C TYR A 123 -0.74 -12.16 5.94
N LEU A 124 -0.11 -10.99 6.08
CA LEU A 124 0.87 -10.81 7.13
C LEU A 124 0.15 -10.94 8.48
N PRO A 125 0.66 -11.75 9.43
CA PRO A 125 0.23 -11.63 10.82
C PRO A 125 0.49 -10.19 11.28
N VAL A 126 -0.50 -9.59 11.92
CA VAL A 126 -0.46 -8.20 12.38
C VAL A 126 0.47 -8.11 13.60
N GLU A 127 1.77 -8.16 13.38
CA GLU A 127 2.80 -7.84 14.37
C GLU A 127 3.86 -6.93 13.72
N TYR A 128 3.45 -5.68 13.45
CA TYR A 128 4.39 -4.60 13.13
C TYR A 128 3.95 -3.33 13.87
N THR A 129 4.18 -3.33 15.18
CA THR A 129 4.27 -2.08 15.94
C THR A 129 5.71 -1.57 15.84
N ASN A 130 5.83 -0.28 15.53
CA ASN A 130 7.11 0.39 15.29
C ASN A 130 8.08 0.28 16.49
N ASP A 131 9.35 0.29 16.11
CA ASP A 131 10.56 0.43 16.92
C ASP A 131 11.10 -0.87 17.54
N THR A 132 12.24 -1.31 16.99
CA THR A 132 12.98 -2.58 17.18
C THR A 132 12.38 -3.81 16.49
N LEU A 133 13.19 -4.40 15.60
CA LEU A 133 13.01 -5.76 15.08
C LEU A 133 13.12 -6.73 16.25
N ASP A 134 12.03 -6.93 16.99
CA ASP A 134 11.97 -7.99 17.99
C ASP A 134 11.54 -9.28 17.31
N VAL A 135 12.49 -10.20 17.15
CA VAL A 135 12.33 -11.50 16.46
C VAL A 135 11.76 -12.58 17.37
N THR A 136 11.33 -12.26 18.59
CA THR A 136 10.75 -13.25 19.50
C THR A 136 9.28 -13.47 19.20
N GLY A 137 9.00 -14.28 18.18
CA GLY A 137 7.62 -14.68 17.86
C GLY A 137 7.43 -15.39 16.52
N MET A 138 8.47 -15.57 15.70
CA MET A 138 8.32 -16.23 14.41
C MET A 138 7.95 -17.72 14.59
N PRO A 139 6.95 -18.24 13.85
CA PRO A 139 6.70 -19.67 13.83
C PRO A 139 7.96 -20.40 13.34
N GLU A 140 8.30 -21.55 13.95
CA GLU A 140 9.56 -22.28 13.70
C GLU A 140 9.82 -22.58 12.20
N GLU A 141 8.76 -22.62 11.40
CA GLU A 141 8.81 -22.85 9.95
C GLU A 141 9.57 -21.76 9.19
N VAL A 142 9.66 -20.54 9.72
CA VAL A 142 10.38 -19.41 9.10
C VAL A 142 11.88 -19.41 9.46
N LEU A 143 12.25 -19.90 10.64
CA LEU A 143 13.66 -20.04 11.03
C LEU A 143 14.38 -21.10 10.18
N ALA A 144 13.68 -22.16 9.79
CA ALA A 144 14.27 -23.26 9.02
C ALA A 144 14.76 -22.85 7.61
N HIS A 145 14.27 -21.74 7.06
CA HIS A 145 14.70 -21.24 5.74
C HIS A 145 15.80 -20.17 5.81
N ALA A 146 16.09 -19.62 6.99
CA ALA A 146 17.18 -18.65 7.16
C ALA A 146 18.57 -19.31 7.30
N GLU A 147 18.64 -20.60 7.65
CA GLU A 147 19.91 -21.32 7.84
C GLU A 147 20.47 -21.98 6.56
N GLU A 148 19.72 -22.07 5.46
CA GLU A 148 20.23 -22.63 4.18
C GLU A 148 20.80 -21.57 3.22
N ALA A 149 20.79 -20.29 3.60
CA ALA A 149 21.39 -19.19 2.82
C ALA A 149 22.73 -18.66 3.40
N GLY A 150 23.35 -19.42 4.31
CA GLY A 150 24.68 -19.14 4.89
C GLY A 150 25.82 -19.85 4.17
#